data_AF-A0A6L5K327-F1
#
_entry.id   AF-A0A6L5K327-F1
#
_cell.length_a   1.000
_cell.length_b   1.000
_cell.length_c   1.000
_cell.angle_alpha   90.00
_cell.angle_beta   90.00
_cell.angle_gamma   90.00
#
_symmetry.space_group_name_H-M   'P 1'
#
loop_
_entity.id
_entity.type
_entity.pdbx_description
1 polymer ?
#
loop_
_entity_poly.entity_id
_entity_poly.type
_entity_poly.pdbx_seq_one_letter_code
_entity_poly.pdbx_strand_id
1 'polypeptide(L)'
;MVIVTSLVVSALIIQFSTSAFLSLNQFYLILSFYLLSLFYVVLYMLEKYYVLQVSAQILFDLILITTLVYISGGLQGFFYFLYVFDIIAASIILSKRAAYITAAFSAISLGLLVELMYFKIIPYYGPGEEMGISLGLMNYNIFMAWSAFFLVAFFMNYLTERLRKAQDEMQLAQKELEIKNKLAVAGEVSAQLAHEIRNPLAAISGSVQVLKDELGLKGEQKDLMDIIVSESKRVSHSIEQFLNLASPGP
;
A
#
# COMPACT_ATOMS: atom_id res chain seq x y z
N MET A 1 -9.46 -4.07 -13.90
CA MET A 1 -8.26 -3.31 -14.36
C MET A 1 -7.02 -4.18 -14.52
N VAL A 2 -6.44 -4.79 -13.47
CA VAL A 2 -5.21 -5.62 -13.60
C VAL A 2 -5.38 -6.79 -14.60
N ILE A 3 -6.53 -7.47 -14.56
CA ILE A 3 -6.83 -8.60 -15.46
C ILE A 3 -7.03 -8.14 -16.90
N VAL A 4 -7.72 -7.02 -17.12
CA VAL A 4 -7.90 -6.43 -18.45
C VAL A 4 -6.56 -5.98 -19.03
N THR A 5 -5.69 -5.37 -18.21
CA THR A 5 -4.35 -4.98 -18.64
C THR A 5 -3.47 -6.20 -18.93
N SER A 6 -3.55 -7.27 -18.13
CA SER A 6 -2.81 -8.50 -18.40
C SER A 6 -3.34 -9.23 -19.64
N LEU A 7 -4.64 -9.14 -19.91
CA LEU A 7 -5.28 -9.64 -21.14
C LEU A 7 -4.75 -8.92 -22.39
N VAL A 8 -4.65 -7.59 -22.35
CA VAL A 8 -4.07 -6.80 -23.45
C VAL A 8 -2.61 -7.14 -23.65
N VAL A 9 -1.82 -7.19 -22.57
CA VAL A 9 -0.41 -7.56 -22.65
C VAL A 9 -0.25 -8.97 -23.23
N SER A 10 -1.06 -9.93 -22.80
CA SER A 10 -1.05 -11.30 -23.33
C SER A 10 -1.45 -11.34 -24.80
N ALA A 11 -2.50 -10.61 -25.20
CA ALA A 11 -2.94 -10.51 -26.59
C ALA A 11 -1.87 -9.88 -27.49
N LEU A 12 -1.20 -8.82 -27.01
CA LEU A 12 -0.08 -8.19 -27.70
C LEU A 12 1.10 -9.15 -27.84
N ILE A 13 1.49 -9.83 -26.77
CA ILE A 13 2.58 -10.82 -26.80
C ILE A 13 2.28 -11.90 -27.85
N ILE A 14 1.05 -12.41 -27.89
CA ILE A 14 0.64 -13.43 -28.88
C ILE A 14 0.68 -12.87 -30.30
N GLN A 15 0.18 -11.65 -30.52
CA GLN A 15 0.20 -10.99 -31.83
C GLN A 15 1.63 -10.68 -32.33
N PHE A 16 2.57 -10.39 -31.43
CA PHE A 16 3.98 -10.15 -31.78
C PHE A 16 4.80 -11.45 -31.87
N SER A 17 4.41 -12.51 -31.17
CA SER A 17 5.12 -13.79 -31.12
C SER A 17 4.68 -14.77 -32.21
N THR A 18 3.43 -14.68 -32.68
CA THR A 18 2.89 -15.52 -33.75
C THR A 18 2.56 -14.67 -34.98
N SER A 19 2.88 -15.15 -36.18
CA SER A 19 2.47 -14.54 -37.46
C SER A 19 0.95 -14.61 -37.75
N ALA A 20 0.18 -15.10 -36.78
CA ALA A 20 -1.27 -15.19 -36.82
C ALA A 20 -1.86 -13.84 -36.39
N PHE A 21 -2.47 -13.13 -37.35
CA PHE A 21 -3.30 -11.98 -37.03
C PHE A 21 -4.46 -12.42 -36.13
N LEU A 22 -4.66 -11.71 -35.01
CA LEU A 22 -5.88 -11.86 -34.22
C LEU A 22 -7.08 -11.59 -35.15
N SER A 23 -7.97 -12.57 -35.24
CA SER A 23 -9.22 -12.42 -35.98
C SER A 23 -10.06 -11.30 -35.36
N LEU A 24 -10.87 -10.60 -36.17
CA LEU A 24 -11.77 -9.53 -35.71
C LEU A 24 -12.63 -9.95 -34.49
N ASN A 25 -12.99 -11.22 -34.40
CA ASN A 25 -13.74 -11.79 -33.28
C ASN A 25 -12.99 -11.71 -31.94
N GLN A 26 -11.67 -11.90 -31.95
CA GLN A 26 -10.85 -11.81 -30.73
C GLN A 26 -10.70 -10.36 -30.25
N PHE A 27 -10.71 -9.38 -31.17
CA PHE A 27 -10.72 -7.95 -30.83
C PHE A 27 -12.02 -7.50 -30.16
N TYR A 28 -13.18 -7.92 -30.68
CA TYR A 28 -14.48 -7.60 -30.05
C TYR A 28 -14.62 -8.18 -28.65
N LEU A 29 -14.00 -9.33 -28.41
CA LEU A 29 -13.96 -10.01 -27.13
C LEU A 29 -13.11 -9.22 -26.11
N ILE A 30 -11.97 -8.67 -26.52
CA ILE A 30 -11.15 -7.77 -25.67
C ILE A 30 -11.87 -6.44 -25.41
N LEU A 31 -12.54 -5.88 -26.42
CA LEU A 31 -13.27 -4.61 -26.29
C LEU A 31 -14.47 -4.74 -25.33
N SER A 32 -15.19 -5.86 -25.37
CA SER A 32 -16.30 -6.11 -24.44
C SER A 32 -15.82 -6.22 -22.99
N PHE A 33 -14.62 -6.77 -22.76
CA PHE A 33 -13.99 -6.81 -21.43
C PHE A 33 -13.59 -5.42 -20.92
N TYR A 34 -13.18 -4.51 -21.79
CA TYR A 34 -12.90 -3.12 -21.40
C TYR A 34 -14.17 -2.41 -20.96
N LEU A 35 -15.25 -2.53 -21.74
CA LEU A 35 -16.54 -1.93 -21.42
C LEU A 35 -17.09 -2.46 -20.10
N LEU A 36 -16.92 -3.75 -19.85
CA LEU A 36 -17.37 -4.36 -18.60
C LEU A 36 -16.50 -3.97 -17.40
N SER A 37 -15.17 -3.91 -17.55
CA SER A 37 -14.32 -3.40 -16.46
C SER A 37 -14.61 -1.93 -16.16
N LEU A 38 -14.98 -1.14 -17.17
CA LEU A 38 -15.39 0.25 -16.98
C LEU A 38 -16.75 0.33 -16.26
N PHE A 39 -17.68 -0.57 -16.58
CA PHE A 39 -18.94 -0.73 -15.85
C PHE A 39 -18.71 -1.09 -14.37
N TYR A 40 -17.78 -1.99 -14.06
CA TYR A 40 -17.42 -2.31 -12.66
C TYR A 40 -16.78 -1.14 -11.92
N VAL A 41 -15.98 -0.31 -12.59
CA VAL A 41 -15.44 0.94 -12.00
C VAL A 41 -16.56 1.94 -11.72
N VAL A 42 -17.53 2.08 -12.63
CA VAL A 42 -18.70 2.93 -12.40
C VAL A 42 -19.54 2.43 -11.23
N LEU A 43 -19.73 1.11 -11.10
CA LEU A 43 -20.36 0.51 -9.92
C LEU A 43 -19.59 0.78 -8.63
N TYR A 44 -18.26 0.83 -8.68
CA TYR A 44 -17.41 1.11 -7.53
C TYR A 44 -17.63 2.54 -7.01
N MET A 45 -17.92 3.48 -7.90
CA MET A 45 -18.25 4.86 -7.55
C MET A 45 -19.63 5.02 -6.88
N LEU A 46 -20.44 3.95 -6.78
CA LEU A 46 -21.77 3.99 -6.17
C LEU A 46 -21.81 3.52 -4.70
N GLU A 47 -20.64 3.32 -4.06
CA GLU A 47 -20.34 3.13 -2.62
C GLU A 47 -21.11 2.06 -1.81
N LYS A 48 -22.20 1.46 -2.32
CA LYS A 48 -23.19 0.85 -1.43
C LYS A 48 -22.83 -0.54 -0.89
N TYR A 49 -21.96 -1.34 -1.55
CA TYR A 49 -21.57 -2.68 -1.07
C TYR A 49 -20.20 -3.17 -1.60
N TYR A 50 -19.09 -2.60 -1.09
CA TYR A 50 -17.73 -2.92 -1.57
C TYR A 50 -17.38 -4.43 -1.56
N VAL A 51 -17.66 -5.15 -0.46
CA VAL A 51 -17.29 -6.58 -0.35
C VAL A 51 -18.07 -7.43 -1.36
N LEU A 52 -19.37 -7.21 -1.47
CA LEU A 52 -20.23 -7.98 -2.38
C LEU A 52 -19.90 -7.69 -3.85
N GLN A 53 -19.57 -6.44 -4.16
CA GLN A 53 -19.13 -6.03 -5.49
C GLN A 53 -17.81 -6.71 -5.87
N VAL A 54 -16.81 -6.68 -4.99
CA VAL A 54 -15.50 -7.29 -5.25
C VAL A 54 -15.62 -8.81 -5.37
N SER A 55 -16.43 -9.46 -4.53
CA SER A 55 -16.68 -10.91 -4.64
C SER A 55 -17.39 -11.27 -5.96
N ALA A 56 -18.39 -10.49 -6.38
CA ALA A 56 -19.07 -10.67 -7.66
C ALA A 56 -18.12 -10.46 -8.84
N GLN A 57 -17.19 -9.50 -8.72
CA GLN A 57 -16.18 -9.23 -9.73
C GLN A 57 -15.21 -10.41 -9.88
N ILE A 58 -14.68 -10.97 -8.78
CA ILE A 58 -13.81 -12.15 -8.85
C ILE A 58 -14.51 -13.34 -9.49
N LEU A 59 -15.77 -13.59 -9.14
CA LEU A 59 -16.54 -14.67 -9.77
C LEU A 59 -16.72 -14.45 -11.27
N PHE A 60 -16.96 -13.20 -11.67
CA PHE A 60 -17.06 -12.86 -13.08
C PHE A 60 -15.73 -13.02 -13.81
N ASP A 61 -14.64 -12.51 -13.24
CA ASP A 61 -13.28 -12.62 -13.78
C ASP A 61 -12.86 -14.08 -13.94
N LEU A 62 -13.22 -14.94 -12.98
CA LEU A 62 -13.02 -16.38 -13.03
C LEU A 62 -13.75 -17.03 -14.23
N ILE A 63 -15.02 -16.70 -14.45
CA ILE A 63 -15.81 -17.19 -15.59
C ILE A 63 -15.19 -16.73 -16.90
N LEU A 64 -14.78 -15.46 -16.95
CA LEU A 64 -14.15 -14.84 -18.10
C LEU A 64 -12.84 -15.54 -18.47
N ILE A 65 -11.96 -15.75 -17.49
CA ILE A 65 -10.69 -16.45 -17.69
C ILE A 65 -10.94 -17.89 -18.12
N THR A 66 -11.87 -18.59 -17.47
CA THR A 66 -12.25 -19.96 -17.86
C THR A 66 -12.69 -20.02 -19.32
N THR A 67 -13.52 -19.06 -19.75
CA THR A 67 -14.01 -18.95 -21.13
C THR A 67 -12.88 -18.67 -22.12
N LEU A 68 -11.95 -17.78 -21.77
CA LEU A 68 -10.78 -17.50 -22.60
C LEU A 68 -9.85 -18.71 -22.73
N VAL A 69 -9.59 -19.40 -21.62
CA VAL A 69 -8.78 -20.62 -21.60
C VAL A 69 -9.42 -21.65 -22.52
N TYR A 70 -10.73 -21.83 -22.45
CA TYR A 70 -11.48 -22.71 -23.36
C TYR A 70 -11.29 -22.33 -24.83
N ILE A 71 -11.57 -21.07 -25.20
CA ILE A 71 -11.45 -20.57 -26.58
C ILE A 71 -10.00 -20.67 -27.09
N SER A 72 -9.02 -20.63 -26.20
CA SER A 72 -7.61 -20.74 -26.55
C SER A 72 -7.06 -22.16 -26.69
N GLY A 73 -7.90 -23.18 -26.51
CA GLY A 73 -7.50 -24.58 -26.61
C GLY A 73 -7.15 -25.25 -25.28
N GLY A 74 -7.64 -24.73 -24.14
CA GLY A 74 -7.50 -25.36 -22.83
C GLY A 74 -6.06 -25.33 -22.30
N LEU A 75 -5.52 -26.49 -21.87
CA LEU A 75 -4.15 -26.60 -21.32
C LEU A 75 -3.03 -26.48 -22.35
N GLN A 76 -3.33 -26.62 -23.64
CA GLN A 76 -2.37 -26.30 -24.70
C GLN A 76 -2.37 -24.80 -25.00
N GLY A 77 -3.43 -24.09 -24.59
CA GLY A 77 -3.56 -22.66 -24.76
C GLY A 77 -2.63 -21.90 -23.83
N PHE A 78 -2.27 -20.68 -24.25
CA PHE A 78 -1.37 -19.83 -23.47
C PHE A 78 -2.06 -19.17 -22.28
N PHE A 79 -3.38 -19.20 -22.12
CA PHE A 79 -4.05 -18.27 -21.19
C PHE A 79 -4.33 -18.79 -19.78
N TYR A 80 -4.03 -20.06 -19.45
CA TYR A 80 -4.32 -20.59 -18.10
C TYR A 80 -3.46 -19.95 -17.00
N PHE A 81 -2.38 -19.25 -17.32
CA PHE A 81 -1.67 -18.43 -16.33
C PHE A 81 -2.49 -17.22 -15.87
N LEU A 82 -3.53 -16.81 -16.60
CA LEU A 82 -4.32 -15.63 -16.23
C LEU A 82 -5.02 -15.77 -14.88
N TYR A 83 -5.35 -17.01 -14.46
CA TYR A 83 -5.88 -17.31 -13.13
C TYR A 83 -4.97 -16.81 -11.99
N VAL A 84 -3.65 -16.71 -12.23
CA VAL A 84 -2.70 -16.14 -11.26
C VAL A 84 -3.03 -14.69 -10.93
N PHE A 85 -3.48 -13.88 -11.90
CA PHE A 85 -3.83 -12.49 -11.65
C PHE A 85 -5.08 -12.34 -10.77
N ASP A 86 -6.07 -13.22 -10.93
CA ASP A 86 -7.26 -13.25 -10.06
C ASP A 86 -6.86 -13.57 -8.61
N ILE A 87 -5.98 -14.55 -8.43
CA ILE A 87 -5.47 -14.95 -7.10
C ILE A 87 -4.69 -13.80 -6.46
N ILE A 88 -3.83 -13.12 -7.22
CA ILE A 88 -3.08 -11.93 -6.79
C ILE A 88 -4.06 -10.82 -6.37
N ALA A 89 -5.05 -10.52 -7.21
CA ALA A 89 -6.04 -9.49 -6.93
C ALA A 89 -6.84 -9.80 -5.66
N ALA A 90 -7.27 -11.05 -5.48
CA ALA A 90 -7.98 -11.50 -4.29
C ALA A 90 -7.17 -11.35 -3.00
N SER A 91 -5.86 -11.60 -3.07
CA SER A 91 -4.92 -11.45 -1.94
C SER A 91 -4.74 -9.99 -1.52
N ILE A 92 -4.62 -9.09 -2.50
CA ILE A 92 -4.40 -7.66 -2.25
C ILE A 92 -5.67 -6.98 -1.74
N ILE A 93 -6.82 -7.28 -2.34
CA ILE A 93 -8.05 -6.48 -2.21
C ILE A 93 -8.95 -6.94 -1.06
N LEU A 94 -9.15 -8.26 -0.84
CA LEU A 94 -10.12 -8.75 0.15
C LEU A 94 -9.45 -9.19 1.45
N SER A 95 -8.78 -10.35 1.42
CA SER A 95 -8.24 -10.98 2.62
C SER A 95 -7.32 -12.14 2.28
N LYS A 96 -6.51 -12.54 3.25
CA LYS A 96 -5.64 -13.72 3.14
C LYS A 96 -6.40 -15.00 2.81
N ARG A 97 -7.62 -15.15 3.36
CA ARG A 97 -8.49 -16.31 3.10
C ARG A 97 -9.05 -16.27 1.68
N ALA A 98 -9.37 -15.09 1.16
CA ALA A 98 -9.92 -14.92 -0.18
C ALA A 98 -8.94 -15.39 -1.28
N ALA A 99 -7.63 -15.21 -1.10
CA ALA A 99 -6.62 -15.71 -2.05
C ALA A 99 -6.68 -17.24 -2.20
N TYR A 100 -6.73 -17.98 -1.07
CA TYR A 100 -6.83 -19.44 -1.10
C TYR A 100 -8.16 -19.94 -1.65
N ILE A 101 -9.26 -19.27 -1.32
CA ILE A 101 -10.59 -19.57 -1.85
C ILE A 101 -10.60 -19.38 -3.38
N THR A 102 -10.04 -18.27 -3.87
CA THR A 102 -9.94 -17.97 -5.30
C THR A 102 -9.04 -18.97 -6.02
N ALA A 103 -7.93 -19.37 -5.40
CA ALA A 103 -7.05 -20.43 -5.94
C ALA A 103 -7.77 -21.77 -6.04
N ALA A 104 -8.58 -22.14 -5.03
CA ALA A 104 -9.38 -23.36 -5.06
C ALA A 104 -10.45 -23.32 -6.17
N PHE A 105 -11.18 -22.20 -6.31
CA PHE A 105 -12.14 -22.04 -7.40
C PHE A 105 -11.47 -22.05 -8.78
N SER A 106 -10.28 -21.46 -8.91
CA SER A 106 -9.47 -21.51 -10.14
C SER A 106 -9.03 -22.92 -10.49
N ALA A 107 -8.56 -23.68 -9.50
CA ALA A 107 -8.16 -25.07 -9.65
C ALA A 107 -9.35 -25.95 -10.09
N ILE A 108 -10.50 -25.81 -9.43
CA ILE A 108 -11.73 -26.52 -9.77
C ILE A 108 -12.20 -26.16 -11.18
N SER A 109 -12.24 -24.87 -11.52
CA SER A 109 -12.71 -24.41 -12.84
C SER A 109 -11.82 -24.91 -13.96
N LEU A 110 -10.49 -24.84 -13.79
CA LEU A 110 -9.54 -25.38 -14.75
C LEU A 110 -9.64 -26.92 -14.86
N GLY A 111 -9.71 -27.62 -13.72
CA GLY A 111 -9.84 -29.08 -13.70
C GLY A 111 -11.09 -29.55 -14.42
N LEU A 112 -12.25 -28.96 -14.10
CA LEU A 112 -13.53 -29.24 -14.74
C LEU A 112 -13.48 -28.93 -16.23
N LEU A 113 -12.93 -27.78 -16.63
CA LEU A 113 -12.83 -27.40 -18.04
C LEU A 113 -12.05 -28.46 -18.84
N VAL A 114 -10.90 -28.88 -18.31
CA VAL A 114 -10.02 -29.84 -18.98
C VAL A 114 -10.65 -31.23 -19.03
N GLU A 115 -11.26 -31.66 -17.94
CA GLU A 115 -11.94 -32.95 -17.85
C GLU A 115 -13.11 -33.04 -18.83
N LEU A 116 -13.94 -31.99 -18.90
CA LEU A 116 -15.06 -31.90 -19.85
C LEU A 116 -14.59 -31.91 -21.31
N MET A 117 -13.45 -31.26 -21.61
CA MET A 117 -12.82 -31.31 -22.94
C MET A 117 -12.26 -32.69 -23.24
N TYR A 118 -11.59 -33.33 -22.27
CA TYR A 118 -11.00 -34.67 -22.43
C TYR A 118 -12.05 -35.75 -22.70
N PHE A 119 -13.17 -35.74 -21.97
CA PHE A 119 -14.28 -36.68 -22.18
C PHE A 119 -15.17 -36.33 -23.38
N LYS A 120 -14.81 -35.31 -24.17
CA LYS A 120 -15.55 -34.84 -25.35
C LYS A 120 -17.00 -34.41 -25.03
N ILE A 121 -17.27 -33.97 -23.79
CA ILE A 121 -18.56 -33.39 -23.40
C ILE A 121 -18.72 -32.00 -24.04
N ILE A 122 -17.62 -31.26 -24.15
CA ILE A 122 -17.52 -29.98 -24.86
C ILE A 122 -16.47 -30.08 -25.98
N PRO A 123 -16.70 -29.45 -27.15
CA PRO A 123 -15.78 -29.54 -28.28
C PRO A 123 -14.50 -28.78 -28.02
N TYR A 124 -13.38 -29.25 -28.59
CA TYR A 124 -12.13 -28.48 -28.61
C TYR A 124 -12.28 -27.28 -29.54
N TYR A 125 -11.88 -26.10 -29.06
CA TYR A 125 -11.87 -24.86 -29.83
C TYR A 125 -10.44 -24.57 -30.29
N GLY A 126 -10.11 -24.81 -31.56
CA GLY A 126 -8.78 -24.54 -32.14
C GLY A 126 -8.43 -25.42 -33.36
N PRO A 127 -7.50 -24.99 -34.24
CA PRO A 127 -7.15 -25.68 -35.48
C PRO A 127 -6.19 -26.87 -35.29
N GLY A 128 -6.30 -27.57 -34.16
CA GLY A 128 -5.52 -28.76 -33.83
C GLY A 128 -6.50 -29.89 -33.52
N GLU A 129 -6.68 -30.78 -34.50
CA GLU A 129 -7.39 -32.05 -34.40
C GLU A 129 -7.04 -32.80 -33.12
N GLU A 130 -8.03 -33.55 -32.60
CA GLU A 130 -7.97 -34.57 -31.55
C GLU A 130 -6.56 -35.05 -31.17
N MET A 131 -5.78 -34.19 -30.52
CA MET A 131 -4.47 -34.61 -30.04
C MET A 131 -4.82 -35.51 -28.87
N GLY A 132 -4.58 -36.81 -29.02
CA GLY A 132 -4.74 -37.78 -27.95
C GLY A 132 -3.78 -37.46 -26.81
N ILE A 133 -4.09 -36.43 -26.03
CA ILE A 133 -3.34 -36.05 -24.85
C ILE A 133 -3.47 -37.25 -23.91
N SER A 134 -2.36 -37.92 -23.66
CA SER A 134 -2.33 -39.00 -22.68
C SER A 134 -2.89 -38.50 -21.35
N LEU A 135 -3.76 -39.29 -20.72
CA LEU A 135 -4.28 -39.03 -19.36
C LEU A 135 -3.17 -38.62 -18.40
N GLY A 136 -1.98 -39.22 -18.53
CA GLY A 136 -0.82 -38.88 -17.70
C GLY A 136 -0.34 -37.44 -17.88
N LEU A 137 -0.25 -36.97 -19.14
CA LEU A 137 0.20 -35.60 -19.44
C LEU A 137 -0.85 -34.57 -19.03
N MET A 138 -2.13 -34.87 -19.24
CA MET A 138 -3.24 -34.05 -18.77
C MET A 138 -3.19 -33.88 -17.25
N ASN A 139 -3.13 -35.00 -16.51
CA ASN A 139 -3.10 -34.99 -15.05
C ASN A 139 -1.85 -34.27 -14.52
N TYR A 140 -0.69 -34.49 -15.15
CA TYR A 140 0.54 -33.77 -14.81
C TYR A 140 0.37 -32.25 -14.97
N ASN A 141 -0.18 -31.79 -16.10
CA ASN A 141 -0.40 -30.36 -16.35
C ASN A 141 -1.40 -29.73 -15.37
N ILE A 142 -2.51 -30.42 -15.07
CA ILE A 142 -3.48 -29.97 -14.06
C ILE A 142 -2.80 -29.87 -12.69
N PHE A 143 -2.05 -30.89 -12.29
CA PHE A 143 -1.36 -30.92 -11.01
C PHE A 143 -0.33 -29.79 -10.88
N MET A 144 0.44 -29.54 -11.94
CA MET A 144 1.37 -28.41 -12.01
C MET A 144 0.67 -27.06 -11.90
N ALA A 145 -0.46 -26.88 -12.60
CA ALA A 145 -1.24 -25.66 -12.54
C ALA A 145 -1.85 -25.42 -11.14
N TRP A 146 -2.43 -26.46 -10.52
CA TRP A 146 -2.96 -26.38 -9.16
C TRP A 146 -1.87 -26.03 -8.16
N SER A 147 -0.72 -26.69 -8.25
CA SER A 147 0.44 -26.41 -7.41
C SER A 147 0.89 -24.95 -7.56
N ALA A 148 0.96 -24.45 -8.80
CA ALA A 148 1.29 -23.06 -9.08
C ALA A 148 0.27 -22.08 -8.48
N PHE A 149 -1.03 -22.34 -8.60
CA PHE A 149 -2.07 -21.48 -8.02
C PHE A 149 -1.97 -21.38 -6.50
N PHE A 150 -1.78 -22.51 -5.81
CA PHE A 150 -1.62 -22.52 -4.35
C PHE A 150 -0.29 -21.91 -3.89
N LEU A 151 0.81 -22.12 -4.64
CA LEU A 151 2.08 -21.46 -4.37
C LEU A 151 1.97 -19.95 -4.52
N VAL A 152 1.33 -19.46 -5.59
CA VAL A 152 1.08 -18.03 -5.79
C VAL A 152 0.23 -17.49 -4.64
N ALA A 153 -0.87 -18.16 -4.28
CA ALA A 153 -1.70 -17.73 -3.15
C ALA A 153 -0.91 -17.62 -1.84
N PHE A 154 -0.02 -18.59 -1.58
CA PHE A 154 0.88 -18.57 -0.43
C PHE A 154 1.87 -17.40 -0.48
N PHE A 155 2.60 -17.24 -1.58
CA PHE A 155 3.60 -16.18 -1.71
C PHE A 155 2.96 -14.78 -1.68
N MET A 156 1.83 -14.60 -2.35
CA MET A 156 1.12 -13.32 -2.35
C MET A 156 0.59 -12.94 -0.98
N ASN A 157 0.07 -13.91 -0.23
CA ASN A 157 -0.33 -13.67 1.15
C ASN A 157 0.85 -13.31 2.05
N TYR A 158 1.98 -14.01 1.91
CA TYR A 158 3.21 -13.71 2.64
C TYR A 158 3.73 -12.30 2.32
N LEU A 159 3.82 -11.95 1.03
CA LEU A 159 4.29 -10.64 0.58
C LEU A 159 3.36 -9.52 1.03
N THR A 160 2.05 -9.69 0.87
CA THR A 160 1.06 -8.70 1.29
C THR A 160 1.15 -8.44 2.80
N GLU A 161 1.35 -9.48 3.61
CA GLU A 161 1.54 -9.33 5.05
C GLU A 161 2.85 -8.63 5.42
N ARG A 162 3.95 -8.98 4.75
CA ARG A 162 5.25 -8.31 4.95
C ARG A 162 5.18 -6.83 4.57
N LEU A 163 4.53 -6.50 3.45
CA LEU A 163 4.34 -5.13 3.01
C LEU A 163 3.49 -4.32 3.99
N ARG A 164 2.38 -4.88 4.48
CA ARG A 164 1.55 -4.22 5.49
C ARG A 164 2.33 -3.93 6.77
N LYS A 165 3.08 -4.92 7.29
CA LYS A 165 3.92 -4.73 8.48
C LYS A 165 5.01 -3.68 8.27
N ALA A 166 5.71 -3.73 7.14
CA ALA A 166 6.73 -2.74 6.82
C ALA A 166 6.15 -1.32 6.69
N GLN A 167 4.96 -1.19 6.11
CA GLN A 167 4.24 0.08 6.02
C GLN A 167 3.82 0.61 7.40
N ASP A 168 3.29 -0.26 8.27
CA ASP A 168 2.89 0.11 9.63
C ASP A 168 4.09 0.56 10.47
N GLU A 169 5.20 -0.20 10.42
CA GLU A 169 6.46 0.16 11.09
C GLU A 169 7.03 1.49 10.59
N MET A 170 7.01 1.72 9.26
CA MET A 170 7.47 2.98 8.67
C MET A 170 6.62 4.17 9.13
N GLN A 171 5.29 4.00 9.19
CA GLN A 171 4.39 5.06 9.68
C GLN A 171 4.63 5.39 11.15
N LEU A 172 4.89 4.39 11.99
CA LEU A 172 5.22 4.60 13.40
C LEU A 172 6.55 5.34 13.54
N ALA A 173 7.58 4.91 12.82
CA ALA A 173 8.89 5.57 12.82
C ALA A 173 8.81 7.03 12.33
N GLN A 174 8.02 7.30 11.29
CA GLN A 174 7.78 8.67 10.81
C GLN A 174 7.14 9.56 11.87
N LYS A 175 6.12 9.06 12.60
CA LYS A 175 5.49 9.80 13.69
C LYS A 175 6.46 10.09 14.83
N GLU A 176 7.30 9.12 15.19
CA GLU A 176 8.32 9.32 16.23
C GLU A 176 9.34 10.38 15.83
N LEU A 177 9.81 10.35 14.58
CA LEU A 177 10.71 11.37 14.02
C LEU A 177 10.06 12.74 13.98
N GLU A 178 8.77 12.84 13.61
CA GLU A 178 8.05 14.10 13.61
C GLU A 178 7.97 14.71 15.02
N ILE A 179 7.71 13.90 16.05
CA ILE A 179 7.70 14.33 17.45
C ILE A 179 9.10 14.79 17.88
N LYS A 180 10.14 14.00 17.56
CA LYS A 180 11.53 14.38 17.89
C LYS A 180 11.94 15.70 17.23
N ASN A 181 11.59 15.89 15.95
CA ASN A 181 11.85 17.14 15.25
C ASN A 181 11.12 18.33 15.89
N LYS A 182 9.84 18.17 16.27
CA LYS A 182 9.09 19.22 16.97
C LYS A 182 9.73 19.58 18.31
N LEU A 183 10.18 18.58 19.07
CA LEU A 183 10.86 18.81 20.35
C LEU A 183 12.22 19.48 20.16
N ALA A 184 13.01 19.06 19.16
CA ALA A 184 14.29 19.69 18.84
C ALA A 184 14.12 21.17 18.46
N VAL A 185 13.16 21.48 17.58
CA VAL A 185 12.83 22.86 17.19
C VAL A 185 12.34 23.67 18.40
N ALA A 186 11.47 23.09 19.23
CA ALA A 186 11.02 23.77 20.46
C ALA A 186 12.18 24.05 21.43
N GLY A 187 13.14 23.13 21.54
CA GLY A 187 14.35 23.30 22.33
C GLY A 187 15.24 24.44 21.79
N GLU A 188 15.49 24.47 20.49
CA GLU A 188 16.28 25.52 19.82
C GLU A 188 15.63 26.90 20.00
N VAL A 189 14.32 27.02 19.73
CA VAL A 189 13.58 28.27 19.91
C VAL A 189 13.55 28.69 21.38
N SER A 190 13.38 27.75 22.32
CA SER A 190 13.41 28.06 23.75
C SER A 190 14.79 28.59 24.17
N ALA A 191 15.87 27.97 23.69
CA ALA A 191 17.23 28.40 23.97
C ALA A 191 17.51 29.81 23.43
N GLN A 192 17.06 30.11 22.21
CA GLN A 192 17.16 31.44 21.64
C GLN A 192 16.36 32.47 22.45
N LEU A 193 15.09 32.17 22.78
CA LEU A 193 14.24 33.06 23.59
C LEU A 193 14.84 33.34 24.97
N ALA A 194 15.43 32.34 25.61
CA ALA A 194 16.10 32.54 26.89
C ALA A 194 17.29 33.51 26.81
N HIS A 195 18.11 33.38 25.77
CA HIS A 195 19.19 34.34 25.51
C HIS A 195 18.63 35.75 25.26
N GLU A 196 17.56 35.85 24.48
CA GLU A 196 16.92 37.13 24.18
C GLU A 196 16.23 37.78 25.39
N ILE A 197 15.72 37.01 26.36
CA ILE A 197 15.14 37.54 27.62
C ILE A 197 16.22 37.90 28.65
N ARG A 198 17.32 37.15 28.70
CA ARG A 198 18.44 37.42 29.61
C ARG A 198 19.10 38.78 29.30
N ASN A 199 19.13 39.17 28.03
CA ASN A 199 19.69 40.46 27.59
C ASN A 199 18.97 41.70 28.19
N PRO A 200 17.65 41.89 28.05
CA PRO A 200 16.94 43.01 28.67
C PRO A 200 16.95 42.94 30.20
N LEU A 201 16.90 41.75 30.81
CA LEU A 201 17.03 41.63 32.28
C LEU A 201 18.41 42.09 32.79
N ALA A 202 19.48 41.79 32.04
CA ALA A 202 20.81 42.31 32.33
C ALA A 202 20.88 43.83 32.14
N ALA A 203 20.25 44.37 31.08
CA ALA A 203 20.19 45.81 30.85
C ALA A 203 19.38 46.57 31.93
N ILE A 204 18.23 46.03 32.34
CA ILE A 204 17.40 46.56 33.44
C ILE A 204 18.20 46.54 34.74
N SER A 205 18.80 45.39 35.09
CA SER A 205 19.61 45.26 36.30
C SER A 205 20.79 46.22 36.30
N GLY A 206 21.51 46.34 35.18
CA GLY A 206 22.64 47.25 35.04
C GLY A 206 22.23 48.72 35.18
N SER A 207 21.13 49.12 34.54
CA SER A 207 20.61 50.49 34.62
C SER A 207 20.18 50.85 36.05
N VAL A 208 19.47 49.94 36.73
CA VAL A 208 19.05 50.11 38.14
C VAL A 208 20.26 50.18 39.07
N GLN A 209 21.29 49.35 38.83
CA GLN A 209 22.53 49.36 39.60
C GLN A 209 23.27 50.72 39.48
N VAL A 210 23.37 51.27 38.27
CA VAL A 210 23.98 52.60 38.04
C VAL A 210 23.17 53.70 38.74
N LEU A 211 21.84 53.71 38.59
CA LEU A 211 20.97 54.69 39.26
C LEU A 211 21.10 54.61 40.79
N LYS A 212 21.23 53.40 41.33
CA LYS A 212 21.42 53.17 42.77
C LYS A 212 22.73 53.79 43.29
N ASP A 213 23.80 53.70 42.51
CA ASP A 213 25.11 54.23 42.86
C ASP A 213 25.18 55.76 42.69
N GLU A 214 24.50 56.34 41.69
CA GLU A 214 24.52 57.79 41.41
C GLU A 214 23.57 58.62 42.29
N LEU A 215 22.40 58.10 42.67
CA LEU A 215 21.33 58.90 43.31
C LEU A 215 21.41 58.99 44.84
N GLY A 216 22.37 58.32 45.50
CA GLY A 216 22.52 58.40 46.96
C GLY A 216 21.26 57.98 47.74
N LEU A 217 20.54 56.97 47.23
CA LEU A 217 19.22 56.52 47.70
C LEU A 217 19.22 56.11 49.18
N LYS A 218 18.15 56.44 49.92
CA LYS A 218 17.97 56.11 51.34
C LYS A 218 16.60 55.49 51.62
N GLY A 219 16.54 54.59 52.61
CA GLY A 219 15.31 53.92 53.03
C GLY A 219 14.66 53.14 51.88
N GLU A 220 13.34 53.28 51.76
CA GLU A 220 12.46 52.49 50.88
C GLU A 220 12.86 52.49 49.39
N GLN A 221 13.45 53.57 48.88
CA GLN A 221 13.87 53.67 47.47
C GLN A 221 15.05 52.75 47.14
N LYS A 222 15.98 52.58 48.08
CA LYS A 222 17.12 51.67 47.94
C LYS A 222 16.64 50.22 47.97
N ASP A 223 15.71 49.92 48.87
CA ASP A 223 15.13 48.58 49.01
C ASP A 223 14.35 48.17 47.75
N LEU A 224 13.58 49.07 47.16
CA LEU A 224 12.87 48.83 45.89
C LEU A 224 13.83 48.54 44.73
N MET A 225 14.93 49.30 44.61
CA MET A 225 15.95 49.02 43.58
C MET A 225 16.65 47.67 43.81
N ASP A 226 16.92 47.31 45.06
CA ASP A 226 17.46 45.99 45.41
C ASP A 226 16.51 44.84 45.08
N ILE A 227 15.20 45.04 45.29
CA ILE A 227 14.17 44.09 44.85
C ILE A 227 14.20 43.91 43.33
N ILE A 228 14.23 45.00 42.54
CA ILE A 228 14.25 44.91 41.07
C ILE A 228 15.47 44.13 40.56
N VAL A 229 16.66 44.40 41.12
CA VAL A 229 17.90 43.68 40.75
C VAL A 229 17.82 42.21 41.14
N SER A 230 17.34 41.89 42.35
CA SER A 230 17.22 40.51 42.82
C SER A 230 16.19 39.71 42.02
N GLU A 231 15.05 40.30 41.67
CA GLU A 231 14.01 39.65 40.86
C GLU A 231 14.47 39.44 39.42
N SER A 232 15.18 40.41 38.83
CA SER A 232 15.75 40.25 37.49
C SER A 232 16.76 39.09 37.43
N LYS A 233 17.60 38.94 38.47
CA LYS A 233 18.51 37.78 38.62
C LYS A 233 17.74 36.47 38.83
N ARG A 234 16.69 36.49 39.65
CA ARG A 234 15.84 35.32 39.92
C ARG A 234 15.19 34.83 38.63
N VAL A 235 14.58 35.71 37.83
CA VAL A 235 13.96 35.36 36.54
C VAL A 235 15.01 34.79 35.57
N SER A 236 16.19 35.42 35.47
CA SER A 236 17.26 34.89 34.62
C SER A 236 17.69 33.48 35.02
N HIS A 237 17.75 33.19 36.33
CA HIS A 237 18.12 31.87 36.82
C HIS A 237 17.01 30.83 36.60
N SER A 238 15.75 31.21 36.75
CA SER A 238 14.60 30.32 36.48
C SER A 238 14.52 29.91 35.00
N ILE A 239 14.83 30.83 34.08
CA ILE A 239 14.89 30.53 32.65
C ILE A 239 16.02 29.53 32.33
N GLU A 240 17.18 29.70 32.96
CA GLU A 240 18.33 28.80 32.79
C GLU A 240 18.01 27.38 33.31
N GLN A 241 17.33 27.27 34.45
CA GLN A 241 16.85 25.98 34.98
C GLN A 241 15.80 25.32 34.07
N PHE A 242 14.88 26.09 33.50
CA PHE A 242 13.86 25.57 32.58
C PHE A 242 14.48 24.98 31.31
N LEU A 243 15.49 25.65 30.74
CA LEU A 243 16.21 25.15 29.57
C LEU A 243 17.00 23.87 29.83
N ASN A 244 17.67 23.80 30.98
CA ASN A 244 18.42 22.59 31.37
C ASN A 244 17.50 21.36 31.52
N LEU A 245 16.21 21.57 31.76
CA LEU A 245 15.21 20.49 31.78
C LEU A 245 14.68 20.15 30.37
N ALA A 246 14.51 21.16 29.51
CA ALA A 246 13.89 21.03 28.20
C ALA A 246 14.85 20.52 27.11
N SER A 247 16.16 20.68 27.30
CA SER A 247 17.18 20.16 26.41
C SER A 247 18.09 19.21 27.19
N PRO A 248 17.97 17.88 27.04
CA PRO A 248 19.06 17.01 27.44
C PRO A 248 20.25 17.42 26.58
N GLY A 249 21.35 17.84 27.21
CA GLY A 249 22.59 18.12 26.49
C GLY A 249 23.02 16.92 25.64
N PRO A 250 23.82 17.15 24.59
CA PRO A 250 24.29 16.10 23.68
C PRO A 250 24.98 14.93 24.38
#